data_AF-A7HJA1-F1
#
_entry.id   AF-A7HJA1-F1
#
_cell.length_a   1.000
_cell.length_b   1.000
_cell.length_c   1.000
_cell.angle_alpha   90.00
_cell.angle_beta   90.00
_cell.angle_gamma   90.00
#
_symmetry.space_group_name_H-M   'P 1'
#
loop_
_entity.id
_entity.type
_entity.pdbx_description
1 polymer ?
#
loop_
_entity_poly.entity_id
_entity_poly.type
_entity_poly.pdbx_seq_one_letter_code
_entity_poly.pdbx_strand_id
1 'polypeptide(L)'
;MFWGIILLSAGIFILLSIVLSVTSPVWLVLGSVAFVGGVISMIKSFPNGLGLSILGGLIVVQALGYIKMGFWEFVIAIIAAGLIEIGLKLIVSSNKNRWS
;
A
#
# COMPACT_ATOMS: atom_id res chain seq x y z
N MET A 1 0.26 -4.52 16.73
CA MET A 1 -0.45 -3.27 17.07
C MET A 1 0.17 -2.05 16.40
N PHE A 2 1.46 -1.75 16.60
CA PHE A 2 2.15 -0.60 16.00
C PHE A 2 2.01 -0.48 14.46
N TRP A 3 2.26 -1.56 13.72
CA TRP A 3 2.11 -1.58 12.25
C TRP A 3 0.67 -1.38 11.78
N GLY A 4 -0.32 -1.90 12.53
CA GLY A 4 -1.74 -1.69 12.22
C GLY A 4 -2.18 -0.24 12.38
N ILE A 5 -1.59 0.48 13.34
CA ILE A 5 -1.83 1.91 13.55
C ILE A 5 -1.22 2.74 12.42
N ILE A 6 -0.04 2.37 11.94
CA ILE A 6 0.61 3.01 10.78
C ILE A 6 -0.22 2.79 9.50
N LEU A 7 -0.74 1.58 9.31
CA LEU A 7 -1.64 1.22 8.20
C LEU A 7 -2.95 2.02 8.26
N LEU A 8 -3.56 2.12 9.45
CA LEU A 8 -4.77 2.90 9.68
C LEU A 8 -4.52 4.39 9.43
N SER A 9 -3.41 4.95 9.96
CA SER A 9 -3.08 6.36 9.75
C SER A 9 -2.80 6.64 8.28
N ALA A 10 -2.07 5.76 7.58
CA ALA A 10 -1.82 5.90 6.15
C ALA A 10 -3.12 5.87 5.34
N GLY A 11 -4.04 4.95 5.64
CA GLY A 11 -5.35 4.88 5.00
C GLY A 11 -6.21 6.13 5.24
N ILE A 12 -6.21 6.66 6.46
CA ILE A 12 -6.90 7.91 6.82
C ILE A 12 -6.29 9.11 6.09
N PHE A 13 -4.96 9.20 6.04
CA PHE A 13 -4.26 10.26 5.31
C PHE A 13 -4.57 10.21 3.81
N ILE A 14 -4.59 9.02 3.20
CA ILE A 14 -4.96 8.84 1.79
C ILE A 14 -6.41 9.30 1.54
N LEU A 15 -7.35 8.95 2.42
CA LEU A 15 -8.75 9.39 2.31
C LEU A 15 -8.90 10.91 2.44
N LEU A 16 -8.23 11.53 3.42
CA LEU A 16 -8.17 13.00 3.58
C LEU A 16 -7.55 13.68 2.36
N SER A 17 -6.55 13.03 1.77
CA SER A 17 -5.83 13.52 0.62
C SER A 17 -6.69 13.55 -0.66
N ILE A 18 -7.65 12.61 -0.81
CA ILE A 18 -8.64 12.61 -1.89
C ILE A 18 -9.64 13.76 -1.75
N VAL A 19 -10.08 14.07 -0.53
CA VAL A 19 -10.96 15.22 -0.25
C VAL A 19 -10.26 16.55 -0.57
N LEU A 20 -8.94 16.59 -0.42
CA LEU A 20 -8.10 17.77 -0.66
C LEU A 20 -7.48 17.79 -2.07
N SER A 21 -7.98 16.98 -3.01
CA SER A 21 -7.44 16.72 -4.36
C SER A 21 -7.09 17.99 -5.16
N VAL A 22 -5.88 18.49 -4.92
CA VAL A 22 -5.07 19.24 -5.88
C VAL A 22 -3.69 18.62 -5.83
N THR A 23 -3.19 18.25 -7.02
CA THR A 23 -1.83 17.81 -7.36
C THR A 23 -0.77 18.58 -6.57
N SER A 24 -0.45 18.08 -5.38
CA SER A 24 0.49 18.69 -4.46
C SER A 24 1.69 17.77 -4.26
N PRO A 25 2.92 18.31 -4.21
CA PRO A 25 4.16 17.56 -3.91
C PRO A 25 4.07 16.67 -2.67
N VAL A 26 3.16 17.00 -1.75
CA VAL A 26 2.84 16.22 -0.55
C VAL A 26 2.47 14.77 -0.86
N TRP A 27 1.78 14.51 -1.97
CA TRP A 27 1.41 13.15 -2.39
C TRP A 27 2.60 12.28 -2.76
N LEU A 28 3.60 12.88 -3.42
CA LEU A 28 4.82 12.18 -3.80
C LEU A 28 5.59 11.76 -2.55
N VAL A 29 5.61 12.62 -1.53
CA VAL A 29 6.22 12.32 -0.23
C VAL A 29 5.46 11.20 0.50
N LEU A 30 4.13 11.30 0.59
CA LEU A 30 3.32 10.28 1.28
C LEU A 30 3.37 8.92 0.56
N GLY A 31 3.26 8.90 -0.77
CA GLY A 31 3.41 7.70 -1.58
C GLY A 31 4.80 7.07 -1.41
N SER A 32 5.85 7.89 -1.37
CA SER A 32 7.23 7.41 -1.16
C SER A 32 7.41 6.81 0.24
N VAL A 33 6.85 7.44 1.27
CA VAL A 33 6.88 6.91 2.65
C VAL A 33 6.11 5.59 2.74
N ALA A 34 4.93 5.50 2.12
CA ALA A 34 4.16 4.26 2.06
C ALA A 34 4.92 3.16 1.29
N PHE A 35 5.57 3.50 0.18
CA PHE A 35 6.36 2.57 -0.60
C PHE A 35 7.53 2.01 0.22
N VAL A 36 8.35 2.90 0.80
CA VAL A 36 9.51 2.54 1.62
C VAL A 36 9.09 1.77 2.88
N GLY A 37 8.02 2.23 3.55
CA GLY A 37 7.47 1.55 4.73
C GLY A 37 6.97 0.14 4.42
N GLY A 38 6.31 -0.04 3.27
CA GLY A 38 5.88 -1.34 2.77
C GLY A 38 7.07 -2.25 2.49
N VAL A 39 8.11 -1.72 1.84
CA VAL A 39 9.33 -2.48 1.48
C VAL A 39 10.06 -2.92 2.76
N ILE A 40 10.22 -2.03 3.73
CA ILE A 40 10.84 -2.35 5.02
C ILE A 40 10.04 -3.44 5.76
N SER A 41 8.70 -3.35 5.75
CA SER A 41 7.84 -4.35 6.38
C SER A 41 7.94 -5.71 5.68
N MET A 42 8.03 -5.70 4.35
CA MET A 42 8.19 -6.89 3.52
C MET A 42 9.52 -7.59 3.78
N ILE A 43 10.62 -6.83 3.93
CA ILE A 43 11.94 -7.37 4.30
C ILE A 43 11.90 -8.02 5.69
N LYS A 44 11.20 -7.40 6.65
CA LYS A 44 11.15 -7.91 8.03
C LYS A 44 10.21 -9.10 8.21
N SER A 45 9.11 -9.16 7.46
CA SER A 45 8.06 -10.17 7.68
C SER A 45 7.25 -10.41 6.42
N PHE A 46 7.89 -10.98 5.40
CA PHE A 46 7.22 -11.38 4.16
C PHE A 46 6.02 -12.32 4.48
N PRO A 47 4.83 -12.08 3.88
CA PRO A 47 4.50 -11.11 2.83
C PRO A 47 3.81 -9.83 3.34
N ASN A 48 3.94 -9.49 4.63
CA ASN A 48 3.29 -8.30 5.17
C ASN A 48 3.92 -7.01 4.60
N GLY A 49 3.10 -6.03 4.22
CA GLY A 49 3.54 -4.76 3.64
C GLY A 49 3.66 -4.74 2.12
N LEU A 50 3.42 -5.88 1.45
CA LEU A 50 3.43 -5.97 -0.01
C LEU A 50 2.30 -5.15 -0.64
N GLY A 51 1.09 -5.19 -0.07
CA GLY A 51 -0.02 -4.35 -0.50
C GLY A 51 0.29 -2.86 -0.30
N LEU A 52 0.96 -2.52 0.80
CA LEU A 52 1.39 -1.15 1.09
C LEU A 52 2.44 -0.65 0.09
N SER A 53 3.39 -1.48 -0.30
CA SER A 53 4.37 -1.16 -1.35
C SER A 53 3.70 -0.97 -2.70
N ILE A 54 2.76 -1.84 -3.09
CA ILE A 54 2.03 -1.68 -4.36
C ILE A 54 1.27 -0.35 -4.36
N LEU A 55 0.56 -0.04 -3.28
CA LEU A 55 -0.20 1.22 -3.17
C LEU A 55 0.69 2.46 -3.15
N GLY A 56 1.77 2.45 -2.36
CA GLY A 56 2.73 3.55 -2.34
C GLY A 56 3.34 3.79 -3.72
N GLY A 57 3.65 2.73 -4.46
CA GLY A 57 4.17 2.81 -5.82
C GLY A 57 3.16 3.43 -6.78
N LEU A 58 1.90 3.00 -6.75
CA LEU A 58 0.85 3.55 -7.60
C LEU A 58 0.61 5.04 -7.31
N ILE A 59 0.63 5.45 -6.04
CA ILE A 59 0.50 6.86 -5.65
C ILE A 59 1.66 7.70 -6.19
N VAL A 60 2.91 7.20 -6.09
CA VAL A 60 4.10 7.90 -6.62
C VAL A 60 4.02 8.05 -8.14
N VAL A 61 3.70 6.96 -8.85
CA VAL A 61 3.61 6.96 -10.31
C VAL A 61 2.47 7.86 -10.80
N GLN A 62 1.36 7.93 -10.05
CA GLN A 62 0.26 8.86 -10.31
C GLN A 62 0.65 10.31 -10.03
N ALA A 63 1.33 10.58 -8.91
CA ALA A 63 1.79 11.93 -8.55
C ALA A 63 2.83 12.47 -9.54
N LEU A 64 3.64 11.59 -10.14
CA LEU A 64 4.59 11.91 -11.22
C LEU A 64 3.90 12.08 -12.58
N GLY A 65 2.59 11.85 -12.68
CA GLY A 65 1.81 12.05 -13.90
C GLY A 65 1.96 10.95 -14.95
N TYR A 66 2.64 9.85 -14.64
CA TYR A 66 2.80 8.71 -15.56
C TYR A 66 1.51 7.90 -15.73
N ILE A 67 0.63 7.91 -14.74
CA ILE A 67 -0.68 7.27 -14.78
C ILE A 67 -1.76 8.23 -14.30
N LYS A 68 -2.91 8.22 -14.96
CA LYS A 68 -4.11 8.91 -14.50
C LYS A 68 -5.05 7.86 -13.95
N MET A 69 -5.10 7.71 -12.62
CA MET A 69 -6.15 6.94 -11.97
C MET A 69 -7.26 7.88 -11.52
N GLY A 70 -8.49 7.57 -11.93
CA GLY A 70 -9.67 8.15 -11.33
C GLY A 70 -9.96 7.53 -9.96
N PHE A 71 -11.04 8.01 -9.34
CA PHE A 71 -11.44 7.56 -8.01
C PHE A 71 -11.73 6.05 -7.97
N TRP A 72 -12.45 5.53 -8.96
CA TRP A 72 -12.85 4.12 -8.98
C TRP A 72 -11.67 3.18 -9.24
N GLU A 73 -10.75 3.56 -10.12
CA GLU A 73 -9.52 2.82 -10.38
C GLU A 73 -8.64 2.75 -9.12
N PHE A 74 -8.61 3.82 -8.34
CA PHE A 74 -7.87 3.86 -7.07
C PHE A 74 -8.51 2.97 -5.99
N VAL A 75 -9.84 3.00 -5.84
CA VAL A 75 -10.55 2.12 -4.92
C VAL A 75 -10.32 0.65 -5.26
N ILE A 76 -10.37 0.31 -6.56
CA ILE A 76 -10.08 -1.04 -7.03
C ILE A 76 -8.61 -1.41 -6.74
N ALA A 77 -7.67 -0.48 -6.91
CA ALA A 77 -6.26 -0.72 -6.58
C ALA A 77 -6.03 -1.02 -5.09
N ILE A 78 -6.72 -0.33 -4.19
CA ILE A 78 -6.68 -0.60 -2.73
C ILE A 78 -7.17 -2.02 -2.43
N ILE A 79 -8.34 -2.37 -2.96
CA ILE A 79 -8.93 -3.69 -2.74
C ILE A 79 -8.02 -4.78 -3.31
N ALA A 80 -7.50 -4.59 -4.52
CA ALA A 80 -6.58 -5.52 -5.16
C ALA A 80 -5.29 -5.71 -4.35
N ALA A 81 -4.68 -4.62 -3.87
CA ALA A 81 -3.47 -4.69 -3.05
C ALA A 81 -3.69 -5.44 -1.74
N GLY A 82 -4.83 -5.23 -1.08
CA GLY A 82 -5.22 -5.97 0.13
C GLY A 82 -5.45 -7.46 -0.14
N LEU A 83 -6.15 -7.80 -1.24
CA LEU A 83 -6.37 -9.17 -1.66
C LEU A 83 -5.06 -9.90 -2.01
N ILE A 84 -4.13 -9.22 -2.70
CA ILE A 84 -2.80 -9.75 -3.02
C ILE A 84 -2.04 -10.07 -1.72
N GLU A 85 -2.01 -9.15 -0.77
CA GLU A 85 -1.29 -9.35 0.50
C GLU A 85 -1.87 -10.52 1.30
N ILE A 86 -3.19 -10.60 1.42
CA ILE A 86 -3.87 -11.69 2.12
C ILE A 86 -3.66 -13.04 1.41
N GLY A 87 -3.83 -13.07 0.09
CA GLY A 87 -3.63 -14.27 -0.72
C GLY A 87 -2.20 -14.80 -0.59
N LEU A 88 -1.21 -13.92 -0.67
CA LEU A 88 0.19 -14.31 -0.52
C LEU A 88 0.49 -14.77 0.91
N LYS A 89 -0.12 -14.13 1.92
CA LYS A 89 0.01 -14.54 3.32
C LYS A 89 -0.51 -15.95 3.57
N LEU A 90 -1.62 -16.32 2.96
CA LEU A 90 -2.15 -17.69 3.02
C LEU A 90 -1.20 -18.70 2.36
N ILE A 91 -0.65 -18.37 1.20
CA ILE A 91 0.31 -19.25 0.50
C ILE A 91 1.58 -19.45 1.33
N VAL A 92 2.19 -18.36 1.81
CA VAL A 92 3.42 -18.42 2.61
C VAL A 92 3.20 -19.15 3.93
N SER A 93 2.08 -18.91 4.60
CA SER A 93 1.74 -19.60 5.85
C SER A 93 1.44 -21.09 5.64
N SER A 94 0.79 -21.45 4.52
CA SER A 94 0.52 -22.85 4.17
C SER A 94 1.81 -23.64 3.90
N ASN A 95 2.78 -23.01 3.23
CA ASN A 95 4.09 -23.62 3.00
C ASN A 95 4.91 -23.79 4.28
N LYS A 96 4.80 -22.85 5.23
CA LYS A 96 5.51 -22.94 6.52
C LYS A 96 5.05 -24.16 7.35
N ASN A 97 3.76 -24.49 7.33
CA ASN A 97 3.22 -25.66 8.05
C ASN A 97 3.51 -27.00 7.35
N ARG A 98 3.90 -27.02 6.07
CA ARG A 98 4.27 -28.25 5.36
C ARG A 98 5.69 -28.74 5.66
N TRP A 99 6.51 -27.89 6.29
CA TRP A 99 7.94 -28.14 6.52
C TRP A 99 8.31 -28.12 8.01
N SER A 100 7.31 -28.08 8.92
CA SER A 100 7.48 -28.27 10.37
C SER A 100 6.95 -29.63 10.80
#